data_AF-A0A3B8VEU5-F1
#
_entry.id   AF-A0A3B8VEU5-F1
#
_cell.length_a   1.000
_cell.length_b   1.000
_cell.length_c   1.000
_cell.angle_alpha   90.00
_cell.angle_beta   90.00
_cell.angle_gamma   90.00
#
_symmetry.space_group_name_H-M   'P 1'
#
loop_
_entity.id
_entity.type
_entity.pdbx_description
1 polymer ?
#
loop_
_entity_poly.entity_id
_entity_poly.type
_entity_poly.pdbx_seq_one_letter_code
_entity_poly.pdbx_strand_id
1 'polypeptide(L)'
;MNNEFKDVKAFLNNLKKATDNVENSKLVIESYVRIGSRYKILDALLLINNEPLAVFEFKKEIKSLLNQEIITLADELPIECRFIVFGDGNYFKVIDTVTSIIKHATNGVVLFQILFEKKNETIDRKTKLQIQDELIKACNTVKRDLNSLIKNDKTYISNERIEGINYAISLLSSDHFLEELDYNNNGQFFHFIDDLRNFDSLENKFFKSLVSDVPIGIKIFRYTSLDSVYRTIKENKIRLNGIVGMNDISEVGYVDSYLDKRFNPMGDDILVDSVNRKFIMCSSILEDELMQWRLYGDDCKGGCLVFKVTKNSELPGLLLRRISYGVEVNGLNFHPELELINRIKKKLKRILKIDFRFRTIDVWKHFFKSYEYAPEKEVRLLLIGNQYDEVKGEKYLTGVGKKIDVRWNLTTSHQILSPYILLETGDSRLKCQLDSIILGAKCPEIAINLKQFKHFATKRGLSHLECRPSKIKNYR
;
A
#
# COMPACT_ATOMS: atom_id res chain seq x y z
N MET A 1 25.50 2.02 30.79
CA MET A 1 24.76 0.75 30.98
C MET A 1 25.45 -0.04 32.08
N ASN A 2 24.76 -0.27 33.20
CA ASN A 2 25.25 -1.05 34.34
C ASN A 2 25.62 -2.49 33.92
N ASN A 3 26.48 -3.16 34.70
CA ASN A 3 26.85 -4.58 34.55
C ASN A 3 25.65 -5.56 34.42
N GLU A 4 24.44 -5.09 34.72
CA GLU A 4 23.19 -5.86 34.77
C GLU A 4 22.64 -6.30 33.40
N PHE A 5 23.12 -5.78 32.27
CA PHE A 5 22.67 -6.19 30.92
C PHE A 5 23.79 -6.85 30.09
N LYS A 6 24.85 -7.32 30.75
CA LYS A 6 25.97 -7.97 30.06
C LYS A 6 25.53 -9.17 29.24
N ASP A 7 24.61 -9.97 29.79
CA ASP A 7 24.11 -11.19 29.16
C ASP A 7 23.18 -10.87 27.97
N VAL A 8 22.31 -9.87 28.09
CA VAL A 8 21.48 -9.37 26.97
C VAL A 8 22.35 -8.85 25.84
N LYS A 9 23.39 -8.07 26.14
CA LYS A 9 24.30 -7.54 25.11
C LYS A 9 25.10 -8.65 24.44
N ALA A 10 25.57 -9.63 25.20
CA ALA A 10 26.25 -10.80 24.66
C ALA A 10 25.31 -11.62 23.76
N PHE A 11 24.07 -11.84 24.21
CA PHE A 11 23.03 -12.50 23.42
C PHE A 11 22.75 -11.77 22.11
N LEU A 12 22.48 -10.47 22.14
CA LEU A 12 22.17 -9.68 20.93
C LEU A 12 23.32 -9.69 19.93
N ASN A 13 24.58 -9.63 20.40
CA ASN A 13 25.75 -9.75 19.53
C ASN A 13 25.83 -11.14 18.87
N ASN A 14 25.54 -12.20 19.62
CA ASN A 14 25.52 -13.56 19.08
C ASN A 14 24.35 -13.78 18.12
N LEU A 15 23.17 -13.25 18.45
CA LEU A 15 21.99 -13.30 17.59
C LEU A 15 22.28 -12.57 16.28
N LYS A 16 22.86 -11.37 16.33
CA LYS A 16 23.26 -10.61 15.14
C LYS A 16 24.18 -11.41 14.22
N LYS A 17 25.24 -12.01 14.78
CA LYS A 17 26.15 -12.89 14.02
C LYS A 17 25.43 -14.11 13.41
N ALA A 18 24.48 -14.70 14.16
CA ALA A 18 23.72 -15.83 13.66
C ALA A 18 22.77 -15.42 12.52
N THR A 19 22.13 -14.25 12.64
CA THR A 19 21.23 -13.71 11.62
C THR A 19 21.98 -13.26 10.37
N ASP A 20 23.20 -12.73 10.49
CA ASP A 20 24.02 -12.36 9.33
C ASP A 20 24.32 -13.56 8.41
N ASN A 21 24.22 -14.80 8.91
CA ASN A 21 24.36 -16.03 8.14
C ASN A 21 23.02 -16.57 7.58
N VAL A 22 21.89 -15.95 7.90
CA VAL A 22 20.57 -16.29 7.36
C VAL A 22 20.25 -15.30 6.24
N GLU A 23 20.04 -15.84 5.03
CA GLU A 23 19.74 -15.06 3.83
C GLU A 23 18.55 -14.11 4.06
N ASN A 24 18.74 -12.84 3.67
CA ASN A 24 17.76 -11.75 3.79
C ASN A 24 17.25 -11.50 5.22
N SER A 25 17.97 -11.91 6.26
CA SER A 25 17.61 -11.57 7.64
C SER A 25 18.35 -10.34 8.14
N LYS A 26 17.72 -9.58 9.05
CA LYS A 26 18.28 -8.38 9.66
C LYS A 26 17.81 -8.26 11.10
N LEU A 27 18.74 -8.09 12.03
CA LEU A 27 18.44 -7.73 13.41
C LEU A 27 18.61 -6.22 13.61
N VAL A 28 17.53 -5.54 14.02
CA VAL A 28 17.52 -4.13 14.40
C VAL A 28 17.47 -4.06 15.92
N ILE A 29 18.43 -3.37 16.53
CA ILE A 29 18.51 -3.19 18.00
C ILE A 29 18.01 -1.78 18.32
N GLU A 30 17.22 -1.63 19.37
CA GLU A 30 16.60 -0.37 19.79
C GLU A 30 15.73 0.26 18.69
N SER A 31 14.58 -0.37 18.41
CA SER A 31 13.60 0.14 17.44
C SER A 31 12.53 0.99 18.12
N TYR A 32 12.11 2.09 17.50
CA TYR A 32 11.14 3.02 18.08
C TYR A 32 9.77 2.80 17.46
N VAL A 33 8.77 2.43 18.27
CA VAL A 33 7.40 2.27 17.80
C VAL A 33 6.46 3.22 18.52
N ARG A 34 5.62 3.91 17.76
CA ARG A 34 4.65 4.85 18.31
C ARG A 34 3.38 4.13 18.76
N ILE A 35 2.96 4.39 20.00
CA ILE A 35 1.69 3.94 20.60
C ILE A 35 0.90 5.18 20.98
N GLY A 36 -0.07 5.56 20.15
CA GLY A 36 -0.83 6.81 20.32
C GLY A 36 0.07 8.05 20.25
N SER A 37 0.15 8.81 21.34
CA SER A 37 1.03 9.99 21.46
C SER A 37 2.42 9.68 22.02
N ARG A 38 2.71 8.43 22.42
CA ARG A 38 3.97 8.03 23.05
C ARG A 38 4.80 7.17 22.12
N TYR A 39 6.13 7.21 22.26
CA TYR A 39 7.03 6.25 21.64
C TYR A 39 7.42 5.19 22.67
N LYS A 40 7.33 3.91 22.29
CA LYS A 40 7.87 2.76 23.01
C LYS A 40 9.13 2.30 22.27
N ILE A 41 10.20 2.12 23.02
CA ILE A 41 11.43 1.54 22.50
C ILE A 41 11.29 0.03 22.63
N LEU A 42 11.41 -0.68 21.53
CA LEU A 42 11.57 -2.13 21.48
C LEU A 42 13.07 -2.43 21.56
N ASP A 43 13.43 -3.44 22.35
CA ASP A 43 14.85 -3.74 22.56
C ASP A 43 15.50 -4.34 21.31
N ALA A 44 14.81 -5.22 20.59
CA ALA A 44 15.23 -5.65 19.27
C ALA A 44 14.07 -6.14 18.38
N LEU A 45 14.29 -6.14 17.06
CA LEU A 45 13.39 -6.62 16.02
C LEU A 45 14.18 -7.48 15.04
N LEU A 46 13.74 -8.72 14.83
CA LEU A 46 14.26 -9.63 13.82
C LEU A 46 13.36 -9.63 12.59
N LEU A 47 13.96 -9.30 11.45
CA LEU A 47 13.31 -9.23 10.16
C LEU A 47 13.85 -10.33 9.26
N ILE A 48 13.00 -10.88 8.40
CA ILE A 48 13.39 -11.79 7.32
C ILE A 48 12.67 -11.38 6.04
N ASN A 49 13.42 -11.16 4.97
CA ASN A 49 12.91 -10.54 3.72
C ASN A 49 12.19 -9.20 3.98
N ASN A 50 12.69 -8.39 4.92
CA ASN A 50 12.08 -7.14 5.37
C ASN A 50 10.71 -7.29 6.06
N GLU A 51 10.34 -8.49 6.48
CA GLU A 51 9.11 -8.77 7.22
C GLU A 51 9.42 -9.09 8.69
N PRO A 52 8.68 -8.53 9.67
CA PRO A 52 8.85 -8.86 11.08
C PRO A 52 8.61 -10.34 11.37
N LEU A 53 9.68 -11.07 11.71
CA LEU A 53 9.57 -12.43 12.24
C LEU A 53 9.34 -12.39 13.75
N ALA A 54 10.19 -11.67 14.49
CA ALA A 54 10.17 -11.67 15.94
C ALA A 54 10.48 -10.30 16.56
N VAL A 55 9.75 -9.93 17.60
CA VAL A 55 10.03 -8.77 18.47
C VAL A 55 10.64 -9.25 19.78
N PHE A 56 11.65 -8.54 20.29
CA PHE A 56 12.34 -8.86 21.54
C PHE A 56 12.12 -7.77 22.58
N GLU A 57 11.77 -8.19 23.79
CA GLU A 57 11.60 -7.35 24.98
C GLU A 57 12.35 -8.01 26.15
N PHE A 58 13.41 -7.38 26.62
CA PHE A 58 14.21 -7.91 27.71
C PHE A 58 13.69 -7.41 29.06
N LYS A 59 13.40 -8.34 29.96
CA LYS A 59 12.94 -8.08 31.33
C LYS A 59 13.76 -8.92 32.30
N LYS A 60 14.08 -8.35 33.46
CA LYS A 60 14.66 -9.12 34.57
C LYS A 60 13.64 -10.17 35.05
N GLU A 61 14.16 -11.29 35.55
CA GLU A 61 13.36 -12.34 36.20
C GLU A 61 12.23 -12.91 35.33
N ILE A 62 12.42 -12.96 34.01
CA ILE A 62 11.41 -13.44 33.07
C ILE A 62 10.87 -14.85 33.39
N LYS A 63 11.67 -15.66 34.11
CA LYS A 63 11.31 -17.01 34.55
C LYS A 63 10.22 -17.01 35.63
N SER A 64 10.12 -15.98 36.47
CA SER A 64 9.13 -15.88 37.55
C SER A 64 7.79 -15.32 37.08
N LEU A 65 7.78 -14.52 36.00
CA LEU A 65 6.55 -13.96 35.43
C LEU A 65 5.57 -15.06 35.01
N LEU A 66 4.29 -14.89 35.31
CA LEU A 66 3.24 -15.79 34.89
C LEU A 66 2.95 -15.62 33.39
N ASN A 67 2.49 -16.69 32.75
CA ASN A 67 2.14 -16.66 31.33
C ASN A 67 1.05 -15.63 31.01
N GLN A 68 0.11 -15.38 31.93
CA GLN A 68 -0.92 -14.36 31.77
C GLN A 68 -0.35 -12.94 31.72
N GLU A 69 0.67 -12.65 32.55
CA GLU A 69 1.33 -11.34 32.59
C GLU A 69 2.08 -11.08 31.28
N ILE A 70 2.71 -12.13 30.75
CA ILE A 70 3.40 -12.11 29.46
C ILE A 70 2.44 -11.83 28.30
N ILE A 71 1.25 -12.43 28.31
CA ILE A 71 0.21 -12.18 27.30
C ILE A 71 -0.26 -10.72 27.37
N THR A 72 -0.52 -10.20 28.57
CA THR A 72 -0.92 -8.79 28.74
C THR A 72 0.14 -7.83 28.20
N LEU A 73 1.42 -8.09 28.49
CA LEU A 73 2.54 -7.28 27.96
C LEU A 73 2.66 -7.36 26.44
N ALA A 74 2.35 -8.53 25.87
CA ALA A 74 2.37 -8.75 24.43
C ALA A 74 1.23 -8.01 23.72
N ASP A 75 0.04 -7.97 24.32
CA ASP A 75 -1.12 -7.26 23.75
C ASP A 75 -0.89 -5.75 23.61
N GLU A 76 0.02 -5.19 24.41
CA GLU A 76 0.45 -3.80 24.36
C GLU A 76 1.47 -3.50 23.25
N LEU A 77 1.98 -4.51 22.52
CA LEU A 77 2.97 -4.30 21.46
C LEU A 77 2.29 -3.97 20.11
N PRO A 78 2.65 -2.85 19.47
CA PRO A 78 2.02 -2.36 18.22
C PRO A 78 2.65 -2.96 16.94
N ILE A 79 3.11 -4.21 16.97
CA ILE A 79 3.74 -4.86 15.80
C ILE A 79 3.08 -6.22 15.52
N GLU A 80 2.61 -6.41 14.29
CA GLU A 80 2.27 -7.73 13.76
C GLU A 80 3.56 -8.49 13.41
N CYS A 81 3.92 -9.47 14.24
CA CYS A 81 5.03 -10.39 14.01
C CYS A 81 4.58 -11.81 14.40
N ARG A 82 5.31 -12.84 13.93
CA ARG A 82 4.97 -14.23 14.31
C ARG A 82 5.34 -14.54 15.75
N PHE A 83 6.45 -14.00 16.24
CA PHE A 83 6.93 -14.28 17.59
C PHE A 83 7.14 -13.02 18.42
N ILE A 84 6.69 -13.06 19.66
CA ILE A 84 7.07 -12.08 20.68
C ILE A 84 7.95 -12.80 21.70
N VAL A 85 9.17 -12.32 21.84
CA VAL A 85 10.21 -12.94 22.66
C VAL A 85 10.47 -12.05 23.88
N PHE A 86 10.10 -12.55 25.05
CA PHE A 86 10.53 -11.95 26.31
C PHE A 86 11.71 -12.70 26.88
N GLY A 87 12.76 -12.01 27.34
CA GLY A 87 13.94 -12.72 27.88
C GLY A 87 14.83 -11.89 28.80
N ASP A 88 15.82 -12.54 29.41
CA ASP A 88 16.86 -11.88 30.20
C ASP A 88 18.28 -12.06 29.60
N GLY A 89 18.35 -12.62 28.39
CA GLY A 89 19.60 -12.98 27.69
C GLY A 89 19.99 -14.45 27.87
N ASN A 90 19.50 -15.11 28.93
CA ASN A 90 19.78 -16.52 29.20
C ASN A 90 18.53 -17.40 29.07
N TYR A 91 17.38 -16.90 29.49
CA TYR A 91 16.09 -17.57 29.37
C TYR A 91 15.10 -16.72 28.58
N PHE A 92 14.24 -17.39 27.81
CA PHE A 92 13.24 -16.72 26.98
C PHE A 92 11.87 -17.41 27.07
N LYS A 93 10.83 -16.59 27.08
CA LYS A 93 9.45 -16.97 26.79
C LYS A 93 9.10 -16.47 25.40
N VAL A 94 8.74 -17.39 24.51
CA VAL A 94 8.43 -17.10 23.10
C VAL A 94 6.95 -17.33 22.90
N ILE A 95 6.22 -16.24 22.65
CA ILE A 95 4.81 -16.31 22.28
C ILE A 95 4.74 -16.43 20.77
N ASP A 96 4.11 -17.50 20.29
CA ASP A 96 3.67 -17.58 18.90
C ASP A 96 2.32 -16.83 18.81
N THR A 97 2.32 -15.66 18.16
CA THR A 97 1.15 -14.75 18.12
C THR A 97 -0.01 -15.31 17.29
N VAL A 98 0.23 -16.38 16.54
CA VAL A 98 -0.78 -17.01 15.69
C VAL A 98 -1.49 -18.14 16.43
N THR A 99 -0.73 -18.97 17.13
CA THR A 99 -1.26 -20.11 17.89
C THR A 99 -1.58 -19.75 19.35
N SER A 100 -1.10 -18.60 19.82
CA SER A 100 -1.13 -18.18 21.23
C SER A 100 -0.41 -19.16 22.18
N ILE A 101 0.45 -20.03 21.65
CA ILE A 101 1.25 -20.96 22.43
C ILE A 101 2.50 -20.23 22.93
N ILE A 102 2.81 -20.42 24.21
CA ILE A 102 4.05 -19.95 24.81
C ILE A 102 5.03 -21.12 24.86
N LYS A 103 6.14 -20.97 24.16
CA LYS A 103 7.30 -21.85 24.22
C LYS A 103 8.35 -21.25 25.16
N HIS A 104 9.21 -22.09 25.71
CA HIS A 104 10.30 -21.69 26.58
C HIS A 104 11.63 -22.05 25.94
N ALA A 105 12.58 -21.12 25.92
CA ALA A 105 13.95 -21.36 25.49
C ALA A 105 14.91 -21.14 26.65
N THR A 106 15.72 -22.14 26.95
CA THR A 106 16.68 -22.11 28.07
C THR A 106 18.02 -21.49 27.70
N ASN A 107 18.22 -21.14 26.43
CA ASN A 107 19.37 -20.41 25.91
C ASN A 107 19.08 -19.90 24.49
N GLY A 108 20.01 -19.12 23.94
CA GLY A 108 19.89 -18.56 22.59
C GLY A 108 19.84 -19.60 21.46
N VAL A 109 20.42 -20.79 21.64
CA VAL A 109 20.37 -21.86 20.62
C VAL A 109 18.97 -22.44 20.50
N VAL A 110 18.34 -22.78 21.64
CA VAL A 110 16.95 -23.26 21.67
C VAL A 110 16.00 -22.20 21.13
N LEU A 111 16.24 -20.93 21.46
CA LEU A 111 15.47 -19.83 20.91
C LEU A 111 15.60 -19.75 19.39
N PHE A 112 16.82 -19.85 18.86
CA PHE A 112 17.07 -19.85 17.42
C PHE A 112 16.36 -21.02 16.74
N GLN A 113 16.39 -22.22 17.35
CA GLN A 113 15.64 -23.37 16.86
C GLN A 113 14.14 -23.10 16.83
N ILE A 114 13.57 -22.45 17.84
CA ILE A 114 12.14 -22.09 17.86
C ILE A 114 11.80 -21.09 16.76
N LEU A 115 12.60 -20.03 16.59
CA LEU A 115 12.34 -18.95 15.64
C LEU A 115 12.50 -19.40 14.19
N PHE A 116 13.56 -20.16 13.91
CA PHE A 116 13.93 -20.60 12.57
C PHE A 116 13.54 -22.05 12.28
N GLU A 117 12.63 -22.63 13.08
CA GLU A 117 12.05 -23.94 12.81
C GLU A 117 11.40 -23.91 11.42
N LYS A 118 12.12 -24.39 10.40
CA LYS A 118 11.59 -24.50 9.04
C LYS A 118 10.51 -25.55 9.06
N LYS A 119 9.26 -25.10 9.00
CA LYS A 119 8.14 -26.00 8.79
C LYS A 119 7.93 -26.12 7.29
N ASN A 120 8.05 -27.33 6.75
CA ASN A 120 7.63 -27.57 5.38
C ASN A 120 6.11 -27.78 5.39
N GLU A 121 5.37 -26.68 5.46
CA GLU A 121 3.91 -26.71 5.55
C GLU A 121 3.32 -26.94 4.15
N THR A 122 3.13 -28.20 3.80
CA THR A 122 2.30 -28.57 2.66
C THR A 122 0.85 -28.62 3.10
N ILE A 123 -0.03 -27.88 2.43
CA ILE A 123 -1.46 -27.94 2.73
C ILE A 123 -2.04 -29.21 2.12
N ASP A 124 -2.47 -30.14 2.97
CA ASP A 124 -3.15 -31.35 2.51
C ASP A 124 -4.50 -31.04 1.83
N ARG A 125 -5.01 -32.00 1.04
CA ARG A 125 -6.26 -31.83 0.30
C ARG A 125 -7.45 -31.52 1.21
N LYS A 126 -7.49 -32.11 2.42
CA LYS A 126 -8.59 -31.91 3.37
C LYS A 126 -8.62 -30.46 3.88
N THR A 127 -7.45 -29.90 4.19
CA THR A 127 -7.28 -28.52 4.64
C THR A 127 -7.59 -27.56 3.50
N LYS A 128 -7.16 -27.87 2.27
CA LYS A 128 -7.55 -27.10 1.06
C LYS A 128 -9.08 -27.01 0.91
N LEU A 129 -9.79 -28.13 1.01
CA LEU A 129 -11.26 -28.14 0.97
C LEU A 129 -11.89 -27.35 2.12
N GLN A 130 -11.36 -27.48 3.34
CA GLN A 130 -11.82 -26.70 4.49
C GLN A 130 -11.61 -25.18 4.30
N ILE A 131 -10.48 -24.78 3.70
CA ILE A 131 -10.22 -23.38 3.34
C ILE A 131 -11.29 -22.91 2.36
N GLN A 132 -11.54 -23.65 1.28
CA GLN A 132 -12.52 -23.28 0.25
C GLN A 132 -13.91 -23.07 0.87
N ASP A 133 -14.38 -24.02 1.68
CA ASP A 133 -15.68 -23.96 2.34
C ASP A 133 -15.80 -22.72 3.26
N GLU A 134 -14.77 -22.43 4.05
CA GLU A 134 -14.79 -21.30 4.97
C GLU A 134 -14.65 -19.95 4.26
N LEU A 135 -13.91 -19.90 3.14
CA LEU A 135 -13.85 -18.72 2.28
C LEU A 135 -15.21 -18.46 1.64
N ILE A 136 -15.88 -19.49 1.09
CA ILE A 136 -17.24 -19.37 0.55
C ILE A 136 -18.20 -18.82 1.62
N LYS A 137 -18.15 -19.34 2.85
CA LYS A 137 -18.97 -18.82 3.97
C LYS A 137 -18.66 -17.35 4.29
N ALA A 138 -17.38 -16.97 4.31
CA ALA A 138 -16.97 -15.59 4.54
C ALA A 138 -17.53 -14.65 3.45
N CYS A 139 -17.39 -15.07 2.19
CA CYS A 139 -17.87 -14.37 1.02
C CYS A 139 -19.40 -14.20 1.03
N ASN A 140 -20.14 -15.26 1.37
CA ASN A 140 -21.60 -15.23 1.47
C ASN A 140 -22.08 -14.30 2.58
N THR A 141 -21.30 -14.13 3.64
CA THR A 141 -21.63 -13.18 4.70
C THR A 141 -21.47 -11.74 4.20
N VAL A 142 -20.38 -11.41 3.51
CA VAL A 142 -20.18 -10.08 2.90
C VAL A 142 -21.28 -9.77 1.88
N LYS A 143 -21.64 -10.75 1.04
CA LYS A 143 -22.77 -10.63 0.10
C LYS A 143 -24.09 -10.31 0.83
N ARG A 144 -24.35 -10.97 1.95
CA ARG A 144 -25.55 -10.72 2.76
C ARG A 144 -25.54 -9.32 3.35
N ASP A 145 -24.40 -8.91 3.92
CA ASP A 145 -24.22 -7.58 4.51
C ASP A 145 -24.43 -6.49 3.44
N LEU A 146 -23.83 -6.65 2.26
CA LEU A 146 -24.05 -5.79 1.08
C LEU A 146 -25.52 -5.73 0.65
N ASN A 147 -26.17 -6.87 0.48
CA ASN A 147 -27.57 -6.94 0.07
C ASN A 147 -28.49 -6.28 1.11
N SER A 148 -28.15 -6.36 2.40
CA SER A 148 -28.89 -5.69 3.47
C SER A 148 -28.75 -4.17 3.41
N LEU A 149 -27.55 -3.66 3.07
CA LEU A 149 -27.31 -2.23 2.89
C LEU A 149 -28.07 -1.67 1.68
N ILE A 150 -28.09 -2.42 0.57
CA ILE A 150 -28.83 -2.04 -0.64
C ILE A 150 -30.33 -1.98 -0.37
N LYS A 151 -30.90 -3.00 0.28
CA LYS A 151 -32.35 -3.08 0.56
C LYS A 151 -32.85 -1.98 1.50
N ASN A 152 -32.00 -1.45 2.35
CA ASN A 152 -32.38 -0.46 3.35
C ASN A 152 -32.31 0.99 2.83
N ASP A 153 -32.07 1.21 1.52
CA ASP A 153 -32.03 2.53 0.84
C ASP A 153 -31.06 3.57 1.45
N LYS A 154 -30.19 3.16 2.38
CA LYS A 154 -29.29 4.06 3.11
C LYS A 154 -27.98 4.35 2.38
N THR A 155 -27.63 3.59 1.34
CA THR A 155 -26.36 3.74 0.62
C THR A 155 -26.48 3.29 -0.85
N TYR A 156 -26.11 4.16 -1.78
CA TYR A 156 -25.96 3.79 -3.20
C TYR A 156 -24.68 2.98 -3.40
N ILE A 157 -24.81 1.67 -3.64
CA ILE A 157 -23.72 0.79 -4.06
C ILE A 157 -23.91 0.51 -5.55
N SER A 158 -22.91 0.80 -6.39
CA SER A 158 -23.03 0.59 -7.83
C SER A 158 -23.05 -0.90 -8.20
N ASN A 159 -23.75 -1.24 -9.29
CA ASN A 159 -23.74 -2.61 -9.83
C ASN A 159 -22.32 -3.07 -10.18
N GLU A 160 -21.50 -2.18 -10.74
CA GLU A 160 -20.08 -2.45 -11.04
C GLU A 160 -19.32 -2.95 -9.80
N ARG A 161 -19.57 -2.34 -8.63
CA ARG A 161 -18.94 -2.74 -7.37
C ARG A 161 -19.42 -4.11 -6.90
N ILE A 162 -20.71 -4.40 -7.05
CA ILE A 162 -21.29 -5.71 -6.71
C ILE A 162 -20.71 -6.79 -7.63
N GLU A 163 -20.62 -6.53 -8.93
CA GLU A 163 -20.02 -7.42 -9.91
C GLU A 163 -18.54 -7.68 -9.61
N GLY A 164 -17.78 -6.64 -9.27
CA GLY A 164 -16.37 -6.74 -8.89
C GLY A 164 -16.14 -7.62 -7.67
N ILE A 165 -16.97 -7.47 -6.63
CA ILE A 165 -16.95 -8.32 -5.44
C ILE A 165 -17.36 -9.75 -5.78
N ASN A 166 -18.39 -9.94 -6.60
CA ASN A 166 -18.82 -11.27 -7.03
C ASN A 166 -17.73 -12.01 -7.81
N TYR A 167 -17.03 -11.29 -8.70
CA TYR A 167 -15.91 -11.85 -9.42
C TYR A 167 -14.74 -12.17 -8.49
N ALA A 168 -14.40 -11.28 -7.54
CA ALA A 168 -13.41 -11.56 -6.50
C ALA A 168 -13.71 -12.89 -5.79
N ILE A 169 -14.97 -13.08 -5.40
CA ILE A 169 -15.46 -14.29 -4.73
C ILE A 169 -15.38 -15.52 -5.64
N SER A 170 -15.64 -15.38 -6.94
CA SER A 170 -15.50 -16.49 -7.89
C SER A 170 -14.06 -16.94 -8.04
N LEU A 171 -13.08 -16.03 -7.95
CA LEU A 171 -11.66 -16.36 -7.95
C LEU A 171 -11.32 -17.23 -6.73
N LEU A 172 -11.79 -16.82 -5.54
CA LEU A 172 -11.58 -17.57 -4.29
C LEU A 172 -12.24 -18.95 -4.26
N SER A 173 -13.34 -19.12 -5.00
CA SER A 173 -14.07 -20.38 -5.09
C SER A 173 -13.47 -21.35 -6.12
N SER A 174 -12.56 -20.89 -6.98
CA SER A 174 -11.97 -21.73 -8.03
C SER A 174 -10.93 -22.70 -7.46
N ASP A 175 -10.82 -23.89 -8.04
CA ASP A 175 -9.80 -24.87 -7.63
C ASP A 175 -8.37 -24.32 -7.80
N HIS A 176 -8.20 -23.43 -8.78
CA HIS A 176 -6.94 -22.73 -9.05
C HIS A 176 -6.46 -21.86 -7.87
N PHE A 177 -7.39 -21.36 -7.04
CA PHE A 177 -7.04 -20.54 -5.88
C PHE A 177 -6.15 -21.26 -4.86
N LEU A 178 -6.41 -22.55 -4.66
CA LEU A 178 -5.68 -23.37 -3.68
C LEU A 178 -4.39 -23.95 -4.25
N GLU A 179 -4.21 -23.89 -5.57
CA GLU A 179 -2.98 -24.26 -6.25
C GLU A 179 -1.93 -23.15 -6.13
N GLU A 180 -2.34 -21.88 -6.09
CA GLU A 180 -1.45 -20.73 -5.94
C GLU A 180 -1.09 -20.41 -4.47
N LEU A 181 -1.69 -21.10 -3.49
CA LEU A 181 -1.37 -20.89 -2.08
C LEU A 181 -0.03 -21.54 -1.73
N ASP A 182 0.97 -20.72 -1.44
CA ASP A 182 2.34 -21.15 -1.13
C ASP A 182 2.77 -20.71 0.28
N TYR A 183 3.74 -21.44 0.85
CA TYR A 183 4.31 -21.19 2.16
C TYR A 183 5.70 -20.57 2.06
N ASN A 184 5.82 -19.33 2.53
CA ASN A 184 7.13 -18.71 2.69
C ASN A 184 7.80 -19.27 3.94
N ASN A 185 8.80 -20.15 3.75
CA ASN A 185 9.59 -20.72 4.85
C ASN A 185 10.37 -19.67 5.68
N ASN A 186 10.77 -18.57 5.04
CA ASN A 186 11.62 -17.54 5.64
C ASN A 186 10.78 -16.57 6.51
N GLY A 187 9.69 -16.05 5.96
CA GLY A 187 8.73 -15.20 6.67
C GLY A 187 7.70 -15.99 7.49
N GLN A 188 7.63 -17.30 7.28
CA GLN A 188 6.86 -18.24 8.07
C GLN A 188 5.32 -18.01 7.99
N PHE A 189 4.83 -17.63 6.80
CA PHE A 189 3.44 -17.30 6.48
C PHE A 189 3.00 -17.84 5.10
N PHE A 190 1.69 -17.95 4.88
CA PHE A 190 1.10 -18.29 3.58
C PHE A 190 0.81 -17.05 2.71
N HIS A 191 0.95 -17.18 1.38
CA HIS A 191 0.66 -16.13 0.39
C HIS A 191 0.24 -16.71 -0.98
N PHE A 192 -0.19 -15.86 -1.91
CA PHE A 192 -0.57 -16.28 -3.28
C PHE A 192 0.44 -15.92 -4.37
N ILE A 193 1.40 -15.02 -4.10
CA ILE A 193 2.26 -14.46 -5.15
C ILE A 193 3.73 -14.39 -4.75
N ASP A 194 4.63 -14.64 -5.71
CA ASP A 194 6.06 -14.41 -5.53
C ASP A 194 6.54 -13.06 -6.05
N ASP A 195 6.03 -12.59 -7.19
CA ASP A 195 6.36 -11.28 -7.77
C ASP A 195 5.17 -10.33 -7.78
N LEU A 196 5.19 -9.32 -6.91
CA LEU A 196 4.18 -8.25 -6.78
C LEU A 196 3.83 -7.54 -8.10
N ARG A 197 4.75 -7.53 -9.08
CA ARG A 197 4.59 -6.83 -10.36
C ARG A 197 3.87 -7.68 -11.40
N ASN A 198 3.70 -8.98 -11.15
CA ASN A 198 2.91 -9.85 -12.02
C ASN A 198 1.42 -9.57 -11.80
N PHE A 199 0.89 -8.55 -12.49
CA PHE A 199 -0.51 -8.16 -12.36
C PHE A 199 -1.52 -9.21 -12.86
N ASP A 200 -1.07 -10.30 -13.47
CA ASP A 200 -1.93 -11.38 -13.95
C ASP A 200 -2.01 -12.56 -12.97
N SER A 201 -1.31 -12.49 -11.84
CA SER A 201 -1.48 -13.43 -10.73
C SER A 201 -2.91 -13.41 -10.18
N LEU A 202 -3.31 -14.49 -9.51
CA LEU A 202 -4.59 -14.59 -8.83
C LEU A 202 -4.81 -13.46 -7.82
N GLU A 203 -3.79 -13.14 -7.01
CA GLU A 203 -3.90 -12.09 -6.00
C GLU A 203 -4.17 -10.73 -6.64
N ASN A 204 -3.45 -10.40 -7.72
CA ASN A 204 -3.67 -9.17 -8.45
C ASN A 204 -5.01 -9.15 -9.20
N LYS A 205 -5.47 -10.28 -9.76
CA LYS A 205 -6.82 -10.41 -10.33
C LYS A 205 -7.90 -10.18 -9.28
N PHE A 206 -7.71 -10.71 -8.08
CA PHE A 206 -8.59 -10.49 -6.93
C PHE A 206 -8.67 -9.02 -6.58
N PHE A 207 -7.55 -8.31 -6.38
CA PHE A 207 -7.61 -6.88 -6.05
C PHE A 207 -8.07 -6.01 -7.23
N LYS A 208 -7.69 -6.34 -8.47
CA LYS A 208 -8.17 -5.67 -9.69
C LYS A 208 -9.70 -5.65 -9.75
N SER A 209 -10.38 -6.66 -9.23
CA SER A 209 -11.85 -6.69 -9.25
C SER A 209 -12.50 -5.92 -8.12
N LEU A 210 -11.74 -5.56 -7.08
CA LEU A 210 -12.21 -4.73 -5.97
C LEU A 210 -12.10 -3.23 -6.26
N VAL A 211 -11.44 -2.86 -7.36
CA VAL A 211 -11.23 -1.46 -7.75
C VAL A 211 -11.65 -1.24 -9.20
N SER A 212 -12.40 -0.17 -9.45
CA SER A 212 -12.94 0.12 -10.77
C SER A 212 -11.86 0.47 -11.79
N ASP A 213 -12.09 0.00 -13.01
CA ASP A 213 -11.27 0.34 -14.17
C ASP A 213 -11.52 1.77 -14.65
N VAL A 214 -10.58 2.28 -15.45
CA VAL A 214 -10.70 3.59 -16.10
C VAL A 214 -10.89 3.34 -17.60
N PRO A 215 -12.11 3.54 -18.15
CA PRO A 215 -12.37 3.22 -19.55
C PRO A 215 -11.45 3.96 -20.54
N ILE A 216 -11.09 3.30 -21.63
CA ILE A 216 -10.28 3.91 -22.70
C ILE A 216 -11.03 5.09 -23.32
N GLY A 217 -10.31 6.15 -23.65
CA GLY A 217 -10.84 7.32 -24.34
C GLY A 217 -11.48 8.37 -23.43
N ILE A 218 -11.69 8.06 -22.14
CA ILE A 218 -12.16 9.07 -21.19
C ILE A 218 -11.03 10.09 -20.89
N LYS A 219 -11.43 11.29 -20.44
CA LYS A 219 -10.49 12.29 -19.96
C LYS A 219 -10.37 12.22 -18.45
N ILE A 220 -9.14 12.41 -17.96
CA ILE A 220 -8.83 12.60 -16.54
C ILE A 220 -8.14 13.96 -16.37
N PHE A 221 -8.42 14.61 -15.25
CA PHE A 221 -8.17 16.01 -15.00
C PHE A 221 -7.24 16.13 -13.80
N ARG A 222 -6.00 16.57 -14.02
CA ARG A 222 -5.04 16.85 -12.96
C ARG A 222 -4.98 18.35 -12.70
N TYR A 223 -5.71 18.78 -11.68
CA TYR A 223 -5.65 20.14 -11.15
C TYR A 223 -4.32 20.36 -10.42
N THR A 224 -3.69 21.50 -10.68
CA THR A 224 -2.35 21.80 -10.15
C THR A 224 -2.03 23.29 -10.22
N SER A 225 -0.85 23.69 -9.75
CA SER A 225 -0.35 25.06 -9.85
C SER A 225 0.05 25.42 -11.28
N LEU A 226 0.06 26.72 -11.59
CA LEU A 226 0.50 27.21 -12.89
C LEU A 226 1.98 26.87 -13.17
N ASP A 227 2.83 26.86 -12.15
CA ASP A 227 4.24 26.42 -12.24
C ASP A 227 4.34 24.94 -12.67
N SER A 228 3.48 24.07 -12.14
CA SER A 228 3.47 22.66 -12.51
C SER A 228 3.06 22.46 -13.97
N VAL A 229 2.10 23.25 -14.46
CA VAL A 229 1.73 23.28 -15.89
C VAL A 229 2.93 23.73 -16.74
N TYR A 230 3.58 24.83 -16.35
CA TYR A 230 4.76 25.35 -17.04
C TYR A 230 5.89 24.32 -17.11
N ARG A 231 6.23 23.67 -15.99
CA ARG A 231 7.27 22.63 -15.94
C ARG A 231 6.92 21.43 -16.83
N THR A 232 5.67 20.99 -16.80
CA THR A 232 5.19 19.87 -17.64
C THR A 232 5.45 20.14 -19.13
N ILE A 233 5.12 21.34 -19.61
CA ILE A 233 5.36 21.74 -21.01
C ILE A 233 6.85 21.95 -21.28
N LYS A 234 7.57 22.63 -20.37
CA LYS A 234 8.99 22.96 -20.52
C LYS A 234 9.84 21.71 -20.67
N GLU A 235 9.59 20.73 -19.81
CA GLU A 235 10.37 19.49 -19.73
C GLU A 235 9.79 18.40 -20.64
N ASN A 236 8.59 18.61 -21.18
CA ASN A 236 7.81 17.61 -21.90
C ASN A 236 7.58 16.33 -21.08
N LYS A 237 7.44 16.48 -19.75
CA LYS A 237 7.42 15.38 -18.80
C LYS A 237 6.28 15.50 -17.81
N ILE A 238 5.67 14.36 -17.49
CA ILE A 238 4.69 14.20 -16.42
C ILE A 238 5.43 13.80 -15.16
N ARG A 239 5.12 14.47 -14.06
CA ARG A 239 5.68 14.17 -12.74
C ARG A 239 4.77 13.23 -11.95
N LEU A 240 5.31 12.09 -11.51
CA LEU A 240 4.70 11.25 -10.48
C LEU A 240 5.46 11.49 -9.17
N ASN A 241 4.73 11.82 -8.11
CA ASN A 241 5.31 12.07 -6.79
C ASN A 241 5.42 10.78 -6.00
N GLY A 242 6.35 10.69 -5.06
CA GLY A 242 6.34 9.62 -4.06
C GLY A 242 5.04 9.65 -3.26
N ILE A 243 4.55 8.50 -2.83
CA ILE A 243 3.28 8.41 -2.08
C ILE A 243 3.30 9.21 -0.76
N VAL A 244 4.46 9.42 -0.14
CA VAL A 244 4.61 10.32 1.04
C VAL A 244 4.43 11.79 0.71
N GLY A 245 4.54 12.16 -0.57
CA GLY A 245 4.36 13.51 -1.05
C GLY A 245 2.92 13.85 -1.43
N MET A 246 1.96 12.99 -1.11
CA MET A 246 0.54 13.22 -1.35
C MET A 246 0.00 14.37 -0.49
N ASN A 247 -1.08 15.00 -0.95
CA ASN A 247 -1.74 16.09 -0.23
C ASN A 247 -2.44 15.63 1.04
N ASP A 248 -2.76 14.34 1.16
CA ASP A 248 -3.29 13.76 2.39
C ASP A 248 -2.40 12.59 2.80
N ILE A 249 -1.62 12.81 3.87
CA ILE A 249 -0.67 11.82 4.38
C ILE A 249 -1.40 10.69 5.11
N SER A 250 -2.60 10.94 5.62
CA SER A 250 -3.38 9.92 6.32
C SER A 250 -3.75 8.75 5.41
N GLU A 251 -3.83 9.00 4.10
CA GLU A 251 -4.13 7.99 3.10
C GLU A 251 -3.03 6.93 2.95
N VAL A 252 -1.77 7.25 3.29
CA VAL A 252 -0.66 6.30 3.18
C VAL A 252 -0.89 5.09 4.09
N GLY A 253 -1.52 5.29 5.25
CA GLY A 253 -1.82 4.25 6.24
C GLY A 253 -3.31 3.92 6.38
N TYR A 254 -4.18 4.39 5.47
CA TYR A 254 -5.63 4.26 5.62
C TYR A 254 -6.11 2.80 5.69
N VAL A 255 -5.73 1.97 4.72
CA VAL A 255 -6.14 0.55 4.67
C VAL A 255 -5.54 -0.21 5.84
N ASP A 256 -4.28 0.05 6.16
CA ASP A 256 -3.60 -0.63 7.24
C ASP A 256 -4.30 -0.33 8.59
N SER A 257 -4.66 0.93 8.84
CA SER A 257 -5.44 1.35 10.02
C SER A 257 -6.87 0.79 10.03
N TYR A 258 -7.47 0.57 8.86
CA TYR A 258 -8.79 -0.04 8.72
C TYR A 258 -8.74 -1.54 9.09
N LEU A 259 -7.70 -2.25 8.63
CA LEU A 259 -7.55 -3.69 8.85
C LEU A 259 -6.99 -4.02 10.24
N ASP A 260 -6.09 -3.19 10.75
CA ASP A 260 -5.54 -3.27 12.11
C ASP A 260 -5.57 -1.89 12.78
N LYS A 261 -6.44 -1.75 13.78
CA LYS A 261 -6.59 -0.51 14.55
C LYS A 261 -5.34 -0.13 15.36
N ARG A 262 -4.36 -1.04 15.49
CA ARG A 262 -3.08 -0.80 16.16
C ARG A 262 -1.94 -0.41 15.20
N PHE A 263 -2.22 -0.34 13.90
CA PHE A 263 -1.20 -0.05 12.89
C PHE A 263 -0.59 1.36 13.04
N ASN A 264 0.74 1.44 12.91
CA ASN A 264 1.50 2.68 12.92
C ASN A 264 2.35 2.82 11.63
N PRO A 265 1.98 3.71 10.70
CA PRO A 265 2.60 3.81 9.36
C PRO A 265 4.07 4.24 9.33
N MET A 266 4.63 4.79 10.41
CA MET A 266 5.97 5.40 10.42
C MET A 266 6.87 4.86 11.55
N GLY A 267 6.66 3.61 11.96
CA GLY A 267 7.43 2.97 13.03
C GLY A 267 8.75 2.31 12.62
N ASP A 268 9.08 2.24 11.33
CA ASP A 268 10.24 1.48 10.84
C ASP A 268 10.89 2.17 9.63
N ASP A 269 12.21 2.34 9.66
CA ASP A 269 13.03 2.87 8.57
C ASP A 269 12.91 2.04 7.29
N ILE A 270 12.55 0.76 7.38
CA ILE A 270 12.36 -0.15 6.24
C ILE A 270 11.11 0.18 5.43
N LEU A 271 10.11 0.80 6.07
CA LEU A 271 8.94 1.31 5.37
C LEU A 271 9.34 2.44 4.42
N VAL A 272 10.38 3.22 4.74
CA VAL A 272 10.80 4.38 3.93
C VAL A 272 11.27 3.96 2.55
N ASP A 273 12.10 2.93 2.41
CA ASP A 273 12.55 2.44 1.09
C ASP A 273 11.41 1.85 0.27
N SER A 274 10.54 1.05 0.90
CA SER A 274 9.36 0.48 0.23
C SER A 274 8.41 1.56 -0.29
N VAL A 275 8.23 2.61 0.51
CA VAL A 275 7.38 3.76 0.22
C VAL A 275 8.00 4.64 -0.87
N ASN A 276 9.32 4.85 -0.83
CA ASN A 276 10.04 5.70 -1.78
C ASN A 276 10.14 5.10 -3.19
N ARG A 277 9.83 3.81 -3.36
CA ARG A 277 9.73 3.14 -4.67
C ARG A 277 8.34 3.20 -5.31
N LYS A 278 7.37 3.85 -4.65
CA LYS A 278 5.98 3.97 -5.12
C LYS A 278 5.72 5.41 -5.56
N PHE A 279 5.43 5.58 -6.85
CA PHE A 279 5.22 6.89 -7.48
C PHE A 279 3.80 7.03 -7.98
N ILE A 280 3.14 8.12 -7.64
CA ILE A 280 1.71 8.34 -7.86
C ILE A 280 1.44 9.68 -8.54
N MET A 281 0.44 9.67 -9.43
CA MET A 281 -0.24 10.85 -9.93
C MET A 281 -1.74 10.70 -9.66
N CYS A 282 -2.27 11.68 -8.93
CA CYS A 282 -3.69 11.80 -8.65
C CYS A 282 -4.35 12.69 -9.70
N SER A 283 -5.55 12.30 -10.15
CA SER A 283 -6.38 13.04 -11.11
C SER A 283 -7.84 12.80 -10.79
N SER A 284 -8.76 13.55 -11.39
CA SER A 284 -10.21 13.34 -11.24
C SER A 284 -10.86 13.06 -12.59
N ILE A 285 -12.04 12.42 -12.61
CA ILE A 285 -12.89 12.38 -13.82
C ILE A 285 -13.77 13.63 -13.98
N LEU A 286 -13.74 14.54 -12.99
CA LEU A 286 -14.56 15.74 -13.00
C LEU A 286 -13.88 16.84 -13.82
N GLU A 287 -14.50 17.19 -14.94
CA GLU A 287 -14.07 18.29 -15.80
C GLU A 287 -14.44 19.64 -15.19
N ASP A 288 -13.45 20.51 -15.05
CA ASP A 288 -13.64 21.93 -14.73
C ASP A 288 -14.54 22.16 -13.50
N GLU A 289 -14.29 21.42 -12.41
CA GLU A 289 -15.08 21.45 -11.19
C GLU A 289 -14.50 22.43 -10.16
N LEU A 290 -15.33 23.32 -9.61
CA LEU A 290 -15.02 24.31 -8.60
C LEU A 290 -14.35 23.71 -7.35
N MET A 291 -14.88 22.60 -6.81
CA MET A 291 -14.27 21.97 -5.63
C MET A 291 -12.84 21.50 -5.94
N GLN A 292 -12.62 20.92 -7.11
CA GLN A 292 -11.29 20.49 -7.55
C GLN A 292 -10.34 21.68 -7.78
N TRP A 293 -10.83 22.76 -8.38
CA TRP A 293 -10.06 23.99 -8.53
C TRP A 293 -9.66 24.62 -7.20
N ARG A 294 -10.56 24.58 -6.20
CA ARG A 294 -10.30 25.12 -4.86
C ARG A 294 -9.27 24.31 -4.10
N LEU A 295 -9.40 22.98 -4.12
CA LEU A 295 -8.51 22.09 -3.37
C LEU A 295 -7.14 21.91 -4.04
N TYR A 296 -7.12 21.75 -5.36
CA TYR A 296 -5.94 21.26 -6.08
C TYR A 296 -5.45 22.21 -7.18
N GLY A 297 -6.32 23.12 -7.65
CA GLY A 297 -6.01 24.10 -8.69
C GLY A 297 -5.56 25.47 -8.17
N ASP A 298 -4.92 25.51 -7.00
CA ASP A 298 -4.39 26.73 -6.36
C ASP A 298 -5.46 27.83 -6.19
N ASP A 299 -6.58 27.47 -5.54
CA ASP A 299 -7.77 28.32 -5.40
C ASP A 299 -8.21 28.96 -6.74
N CYS A 300 -8.29 28.15 -7.80
CA CYS A 300 -8.66 28.54 -9.16
C CYS A 300 -7.62 29.44 -9.90
N LYS A 301 -6.43 29.68 -9.34
CA LYS A 301 -5.35 30.47 -9.97
C LYS A 301 -4.42 29.64 -10.83
N GLY A 302 -4.39 28.32 -10.60
CA GLY A 302 -3.52 27.37 -11.26
C GLY A 302 -4.01 26.94 -12.64
N GLY A 303 -3.73 25.69 -12.98
CA GLY A 303 -4.18 25.07 -14.22
C GLY A 303 -4.54 23.60 -14.04
N CYS A 304 -5.15 23.02 -15.06
CA CYS A 304 -5.51 21.61 -15.10
C CYS A 304 -4.88 20.98 -16.34
N LEU A 305 -4.09 19.94 -16.12
CA LEU A 305 -3.55 19.08 -17.17
C LEU A 305 -4.60 18.02 -17.49
N VAL A 306 -5.07 18.00 -18.72
CA VAL A 306 -6.10 17.07 -19.18
C VAL A 306 -5.42 15.93 -19.92
N PHE A 307 -5.61 14.72 -19.44
CA PHE A 307 -5.08 13.52 -20.08
C PHE A 307 -6.21 12.69 -20.68
N LYS A 308 -5.99 12.17 -21.88
CA LYS A 308 -6.87 11.17 -22.49
C LYS A 308 -6.33 9.78 -22.16
N VAL A 309 -7.19 8.90 -21.66
CA VAL A 309 -6.84 7.52 -21.34
C VAL A 309 -6.64 6.73 -22.64
N THR A 310 -5.49 6.09 -22.77
CA THR A 310 -5.05 5.36 -23.96
C THR A 310 -5.18 3.84 -23.75
N LYS A 311 -4.77 3.05 -24.76
CA LYS A 311 -4.77 1.57 -24.66
C LYS A 311 -3.86 1.08 -23.53
N ASN A 312 -4.00 -0.20 -23.18
CA ASN A 312 -3.22 -0.84 -22.12
C ASN A 312 -1.72 -0.63 -22.30
N SER A 313 -1.10 -0.12 -21.25
CA SER A 313 0.35 -0.03 -21.08
C SER A 313 0.99 -1.41 -20.99
N GLU A 314 2.12 -1.59 -21.66
CA GLU A 314 3.01 -2.74 -21.49
C GLU A 314 4.05 -2.52 -20.37
N LEU A 315 3.98 -1.39 -19.64
CA LEU A 315 4.94 -1.05 -18.60
C LEU A 315 4.66 -1.85 -17.31
N PRO A 316 5.54 -2.77 -16.91
CA PRO A 316 5.38 -3.53 -15.67
C PRO A 316 5.37 -2.59 -14.47
N GLY A 317 4.50 -2.87 -13.50
CA GLY A 317 4.36 -2.04 -12.29
C GLY A 317 3.51 -0.77 -12.46
N LEU A 318 2.98 -0.46 -13.66
CA LEU A 318 2.11 0.69 -13.89
C LEU A 318 0.61 0.33 -13.81
N LEU A 319 -0.11 0.99 -12.91
CA LEU A 319 -1.55 0.85 -12.72
C LEU A 319 -2.27 2.18 -12.91
N LEU A 320 -3.39 2.14 -13.62
CA LEU A 320 -4.34 3.25 -13.73
C LEU A 320 -5.70 2.73 -13.28
N ARG A 321 -6.23 3.26 -12.17
CA ARG A 321 -7.47 2.79 -11.54
C ARG A 321 -8.22 3.94 -10.88
N ARG A 322 -9.54 3.78 -10.75
CA ARG A 322 -10.37 4.65 -9.91
C ARG A 322 -10.18 4.29 -8.45
N ILE A 323 -10.39 5.26 -7.57
CA ILE A 323 -10.49 4.99 -6.13
C ILE A 323 -11.78 4.23 -5.82
N SER A 324 -11.63 3.18 -5.01
CA SER A 324 -12.73 2.51 -4.32
C SER A 324 -12.97 3.24 -3.00
N TYR A 325 -14.17 3.79 -2.84
CA TYR A 325 -14.56 4.55 -1.66
C TYR A 325 -15.38 3.69 -0.70
N GLY A 326 -15.23 3.93 0.59
CA GLY A 326 -16.18 3.46 1.59
C GLY A 326 -17.59 4.00 1.34
N VAL A 327 -18.54 3.53 2.13
CA VAL A 327 -19.91 4.03 2.23
C VAL A 327 -20.21 4.44 3.64
N GLU A 328 -21.01 5.48 3.81
CA GLU A 328 -21.46 5.92 5.12
C GLU A 328 -22.53 4.98 5.66
N VAL A 329 -22.29 4.36 6.80
CA VAL A 329 -23.27 3.52 7.51
C VAL A 329 -23.34 3.99 8.95
N ASN A 330 -24.47 4.59 9.32
CA ASN A 330 -24.70 5.16 10.67
C ASN A 330 -23.63 6.18 11.08
N GLY A 331 -23.20 7.05 10.16
CA GLY A 331 -22.15 8.06 10.40
C GLY A 331 -20.73 7.49 10.47
N LEU A 332 -20.54 6.20 10.18
CA LEU A 332 -19.24 5.54 10.18
C LEU A 332 -18.87 5.11 8.76
N ASN A 333 -17.57 5.11 8.48
CA ASN A 333 -17.01 4.64 7.22
C ASN A 333 -17.02 3.10 7.17
N PHE A 334 -17.85 2.53 6.31
CA PHE A 334 -17.90 1.09 6.03
C PHE A 334 -17.32 0.81 4.64
N HIS A 335 -16.35 -0.10 4.54
CA HIS A 335 -15.71 -0.43 3.26
C HIS A 335 -15.87 -1.92 2.93
N PRO A 336 -16.85 -2.31 2.09
CA PRO A 336 -17.14 -3.69 1.72
C PRO A 336 -15.93 -4.53 1.28
N GLU A 337 -15.06 -3.96 0.45
CA GLU A 337 -13.86 -4.61 -0.08
C GLU A 337 -12.84 -4.89 1.03
N LEU A 338 -12.58 -3.90 1.89
CA LEU A 338 -11.68 -4.08 3.02
C LEU A 338 -12.27 -5.04 4.07
N GLU A 339 -13.60 -5.06 4.22
CA GLU A 339 -14.28 -6.03 5.08
C GLU A 339 -14.16 -7.46 4.54
N LEU A 340 -14.25 -7.64 3.22
CA LEU A 340 -13.98 -8.92 2.56
C LEU A 340 -12.54 -9.38 2.82
N ILE A 341 -11.56 -8.50 2.60
CA ILE A 341 -10.14 -8.78 2.84
C ILE A 341 -9.91 -9.18 4.31
N ASN A 342 -10.46 -8.42 5.26
CA ASN A 342 -10.34 -8.69 6.70
C ASN A 342 -10.89 -10.06 7.08
N ARG A 343 -12.07 -10.41 6.56
CA ARG A 343 -12.70 -11.71 6.82
C ARG A 343 -11.90 -12.87 6.25
N ILE A 344 -11.36 -12.72 5.03
CA ILE A 344 -10.49 -13.71 4.43
C ILE A 344 -9.25 -13.93 5.29
N LYS A 345 -8.53 -12.85 5.66
CA LYS A 345 -7.34 -12.93 6.54
C LYS A 345 -7.66 -13.66 7.85
N LYS A 346 -8.74 -13.27 8.54
CA LYS A 346 -9.17 -13.89 9.80
C LYS A 346 -9.51 -15.37 9.66
N LYS A 347 -10.20 -15.76 8.57
CA LYS A 347 -10.59 -17.14 8.33
C LYS A 347 -9.39 -18.02 8.01
N LEU A 348 -8.51 -17.57 7.13
CA LEU A 348 -7.27 -18.28 6.78
C LEU A 348 -6.38 -18.46 8.01
N LYS A 349 -6.14 -17.39 8.78
CA LYS A 349 -5.39 -17.46 10.04
C LYS A 349 -5.97 -18.50 11.00
N ARG A 350 -7.30 -18.56 11.12
CA ARG A 350 -7.98 -19.52 12.02
C ARG A 350 -7.82 -20.98 11.58
N ILE A 351 -7.83 -21.24 10.27
CA ILE A 351 -7.78 -22.60 9.70
C ILE A 351 -6.33 -23.09 9.64
N LEU A 352 -5.46 -22.28 9.04
CA LEU A 352 -4.05 -22.60 8.82
C LEU A 352 -3.27 -22.64 10.14
N LYS A 353 -3.76 -21.97 11.20
CA LYS A 353 -3.03 -21.77 12.46
C LYS A 353 -1.64 -21.14 12.24
N ILE A 354 -1.50 -20.47 11.11
CA ILE A 354 -0.31 -19.82 10.57
C ILE A 354 -0.78 -18.52 9.93
N ASP A 355 0.06 -17.50 9.95
CA ASP A 355 -0.26 -16.20 9.37
C ASP A 355 -0.49 -16.29 7.85
N PHE A 356 -1.35 -15.43 7.34
CA PHE A 356 -1.64 -15.33 5.90
C PHE A 356 -1.56 -13.87 5.47
N ARG A 357 -0.83 -13.63 4.38
CA ARG A 357 -0.56 -12.27 3.88
C ARG A 357 -0.90 -12.16 2.40
N PHE A 358 -1.77 -11.20 2.10
CA PHE A 358 -1.89 -10.63 0.76
C PHE A 358 -0.67 -9.75 0.52
N ARG A 359 0.32 -10.20 -0.27
CA ARG A 359 1.52 -9.39 -0.49
C ARG A 359 1.23 -8.17 -1.38
N THR A 360 0.33 -8.30 -2.34
CA THR A 360 -0.06 -7.22 -3.26
C THR A 360 -0.94 -6.17 -2.60
N ILE A 361 -1.44 -6.39 -1.38
CA ILE A 361 -2.19 -5.35 -0.66
C ILE A 361 -1.36 -4.08 -0.49
N ASP A 362 -0.04 -4.22 -0.39
CA ASP A 362 0.89 -3.10 -0.22
C ASP A 362 0.97 -2.20 -1.46
N VAL A 363 0.46 -2.69 -2.60
CA VAL A 363 0.22 -1.96 -3.85
C VAL A 363 -1.21 -1.44 -3.89
N TRP A 364 -2.17 -2.34 -3.70
CA TRP A 364 -3.59 -2.04 -3.92
C TRP A 364 -4.18 -1.14 -2.86
N LYS A 365 -3.56 -1.06 -1.66
CA LYS A 365 -4.02 -0.19 -0.58
C LYS A 365 -4.15 1.28 -0.98
N HIS A 366 -3.34 1.71 -1.94
CA HIS A 366 -3.36 3.07 -2.48
C HIS A 366 -4.56 3.36 -3.39
N PHE A 367 -5.50 2.43 -3.57
CA PHE A 367 -6.72 2.63 -4.34
C PHE A 367 -7.99 2.58 -3.49
N PHE A 368 -7.87 2.59 -2.16
CA PHE A 368 -9.00 2.63 -1.24
C PHE A 368 -9.01 3.94 -0.43
N LYS A 369 -10.18 4.53 -0.22
CA LYS A 369 -10.36 5.76 0.59
C LYS A 369 -11.64 5.74 1.42
N SER A 370 -11.70 6.64 2.42
CA SER A 370 -12.93 6.93 3.17
C SER A 370 -14.02 7.49 2.25
N TYR A 371 -15.29 7.24 2.59
CA TYR A 371 -16.45 7.77 1.86
C TYR A 371 -16.48 9.30 1.78
N GLU A 372 -15.84 9.99 2.74
CA GLU A 372 -15.78 11.46 2.81
C GLU A 372 -15.10 12.09 1.58
N TYR A 373 -14.22 11.33 0.93
CA TYR A 373 -13.49 11.76 -0.27
C TYR A 373 -14.19 11.32 -1.57
N ALA A 374 -15.33 10.62 -1.49
CA ALA A 374 -16.08 10.16 -2.66
C ALA A 374 -16.51 11.27 -3.64
N PRO A 375 -16.72 12.53 -3.21
CA PRO A 375 -16.94 13.65 -4.14
C PRO A 375 -15.77 13.93 -5.08
N GLU A 376 -14.53 13.55 -4.75
CA GLU A 376 -13.35 13.85 -5.57
C GLU A 376 -13.32 13.07 -6.90
N LYS A 377 -13.97 11.90 -6.94
CA LYS A 377 -13.97 10.96 -8.06
C LYS A 377 -12.56 10.73 -8.63
N GLU A 378 -11.63 10.43 -7.73
CA GLU A 378 -10.22 10.35 -8.02
C GLU A 378 -9.87 9.11 -8.86
N VAL A 379 -8.90 9.31 -9.74
CA VAL A 379 -8.20 8.31 -10.54
C VAL A 379 -6.71 8.42 -10.24
N ARG A 380 -6.06 7.29 -10.02
CA ARG A 380 -4.63 7.20 -9.70
C ARG A 380 -3.88 6.48 -10.80
N LEU A 381 -2.79 7.11 -11.24
CA LEU A 381 -1.71 6.46 -11.96
C LEU A 381 -0.61 6.14 -10.96
N LEU A 382 -0.39 4.87 -10.66
CA LEU A 382 0.62 4.37 -9.73
C LEU A 382 1.69 3.60 -10.50
N LEU A 383 2.96 3.89 -10.26
CA LEU A 383 4.11 3.14 -10.74
C LEU A 383 4.91 2.59 -9.55
N ILE A 384 5.28 1.33 -9.63
CA ILE A 384 6.11 0.65 -8.63
C ILE A 384 7.48 0.33 -9.23
N GLY A 385 8.53 0.91 -8.65
CA GLY A 385 9.91 0.58 -9.00
C GLY A 385 10.35 -0.77 -8.43
N ASN A 386 11.36 -1.39 -9.04
CA ASN A 386 12.03 -2.56 -8.44
C ASN A 386 13.05 -2.13 -7.37
N GLN A 387 13.66 -3.10 -6.67
CA GLN A 387 14.67 -2.85 -5.63
C GLN A 387 15.97 -2.19 -6.12
N TYR A 388 16.16 -2.06 -7.42
CA TYR A 388 17.31 -1.43 -8.08
C TYR A 388 16.93 -0.11 -8.77
N ASP A 389 15.74 0.44 -8.45
CA ASP A 389 15.15 1.60 -9.13
C ASP A 389 15.04 1.43 -10.65
N GLU A 390 14.82 0.22 -11.14
CA GLU A 390 14.61 -0.02 -12.56
C GLU A 390 13.13 -0.26 -12.85
N VAL A 391 12.68 0.29 -13.98
CA VAL A 391 11.43 -0.14 -14.62
C VAL A 391 11.83 -1.01 -15.80
N LYS A 392 11.34 -2.25 -15.83
CA LYS A 392 11.54 -3.15 -16.97
C LYS A 392 10.72 -2.64 -18.16
N GLY A 393 11.27 -1.74 -18.96
CA GLY A 393 10.64 -1.25 -20.19
C GLY A 393 11.56 -1.47 -21.39
N GLU A 394 11.12 -2.34 -22.30
CA GLU A 394 11.69 -2.75 -23.60
C GLU A 394 12.97 -3.62 -23.59
N LYS A 395 12.77 -4.87 -23.17
CA LYS A 395 13.10 -6.13 -23.89
C LYS A 395 13.30 -7.23 -22.87
N TYR A 396 12.26 -8.02 -22.64
CA TYR A 396 12.48 -9.41 -22.26
C TYR A 396 13.45 -10.00 -23.31
N LEU A 397 14.58 -10.52 -22.82
CA LEU A 397 15.71 -11.18 -23.48
C LEU A 397 17.09 -10.49 -23.39
N THR A 398 17.23 -9.25 -22.90
CA THR A 398 18.58 -8.63 -22.74
C THR A 398 18.76 -7.88 -21.42
N GLY A 399 18.60 -8.55 -20.28
CA GLY A 399 19.37 -8.36 -19.02
C GLY A 399 19.60 -7.00 -18.35
N VAL A 400 19.15 -5.84 -18.86
CA VAL A 400 19.48 -4.52 -18.28
C VAL A 400 18.20 -3.69 -18.14
N GLY A 401 17.77 -3.44 -16.90
CA GLY A 401 16.64 -2.54 -16.63
C GLY A 401 17.02 -1.08 -16.90
N LYS A 402 16.09 -0.28 -17.40
CA LYS A 402 16.30 1.18 -17.48
C LYS A 402 16.10 1.75 -16.08
N LYS A 403 17.15 2.35 -15.52
CA LYS A 403 17.09 3.04 -14.24
C LYS A 403 16.10 4.21 -14.31
N ILE A 404 15.20 4.29 -13.35
CA ILE A 404 14.32 5.42 -13.11
C ILE A 404 15.17 6.56 -12.57
N ASP A 405 15.07 7.74 -13.18
CA ASP A 405 15.69 8.96 -12.64
C ASP A 405 14.85 9.45 -11.45
N VAL A 406 15.15 8.93 -10.25
CA VAL A 406 14.52 9.34 -9.00
C VAL A 406 15.16 10.65 -8.54
N ARG A 407 14.34 11.68 -8.43
CA ARG A 407 14.70 13.02 -7.94
C ARG A 407 14.01 13.29 -6.63
N TRP A 408 14.40 14.36 -5.95
CA TRP A 408 13.88 14.71 -4.63
C TRP A 408 13.40 16.15 -4.59
N ASN A 409 12.33 16.40 -3.85
CA ASN A 409 11.84 17.74 -3.56
C ASN A 409 11.26 17.82 -2.14
N LEU A 410 11.15 19.04 -1.62
CA LEU A 410 10.27 19.34 -0.50
C LEU A 410 8.86 19.59 -1.04
N THR A 411 7.85 18.96 -0.44
CA THR A 411 6.44 19.23 -0.79
C THR A 411 6.01 20.61 -0.29
N THR A 412 5.19 21.29 -1.07
CA THR A 412 4.77 22.66 -0.75
C THR A 412 3.82 22.70 0.45
N SER A 413 2.93 21.71 0.57
CA SER A 413 1.90 21.64 1.61
C SER A 413 2.45 21.28 2.99
N HIS A 414 3.29 20.26 3.07
CA HIS A 414 3.75 19.69 4.34
C HIS A 414 5.26 19.80 4.58
N GLN A 415 6.02 20.36 3.64
CA GLN A 415 7.48 20.44 3.71
C GLN A 415 8.14 19.07 3.92
N ILE A 416 7.54 18.02 3.36
CA ILE A 416 8.06 16.65 3.42
C ILE A 416 9.04 16.44 2.28
N LEU A 417 10.23 15.91 2.61
CA LEU A 417 11.18 15.45 1.60
C LEU A 417 10.60 14.19 0.93
N SER A 418 10.30 14.30 -0.35
CA SER A 418 9.62 13.25 -1.11
C SER A 418 10.37 12.97 -2.41
N PRO A 419 10.52 11.69 -2.79
CA PRO A 419 11.05 11.36 -4.11
C PRO A 419 10.01 11.68 -5.18
N TYR A 420 10.43 11.87 -6.41
CA TYR A 420 9.55 11.97 -7.57
C TYR A 420 10.28 11.52 -8.82
N ILE A 421 9.51 11.20 -9.86
CA ILE A 421 10.03 10.77 -11.15
C ILE A 421 9.38 11.58 -12.26
N LEU A 422 10.05 11.62 -13.40
CA LEU A 422 9.57 12.29 -14.59
C LEU A 422 9.45 11.28 -15.74
N LEU A 423 8.25 11.21 -16.32
CA LEU A 423 7.95 10.34 -17.46
C LEU A 423 7.66 11.21 -18.68
N GLU A 424 8.16 10.84 -19.85
CA GLU A 424 7.91 11.60 -21.08
C GLU A 424 6.40 11.61 -21.40
N THR A 425 5.82 12.78 -21.73
CA THR A 425 4.36 12.90 -22.00
C THR A 425 3.90 12.07 -23.20
N GLY A 426 4.81 11.80 -24.14
CA GLY A 426 4.59 11.03 -25.36
C GLY A 426 5.02 9.56 -25.27
N ASP A 427 5.37 9.06 -24.09
CA ASP A 427 5.69 7.65 -23.91
C ASP A 427 4.44 6.80 -24.19
N SER A 428 4.47 6.05 -25.29
CA SER A 428 3.37 5.20 -25.76
C SER A 428 2.99 4.10 -24.77
N ARG A 429 3.88 3.82 -23.80
CA ARG A 429 3.65 2.85 -22.74
C ARG A 429 2.89 3.46 -21.56
N LEU A 430 2.59 4.76 -21.52
CA LEU A 430 1.71 5.31 -20.49
C LEU A 430 0.24 5.01 -20.82
N LYS A 431 -0.58 4.79 -19.77
CA LYS A 431 -2.04 4.58 -19.89
C LYS A 431 -2.82 5.88 -20.15
N CYS A 432 -2.12 7.00 -20.33
CA CYS A 432 -2.74 8.28 -20.59
C CYS A 432 -1.78 9.21 -21.34
N GLN A 433 -2.31 10.06 -22.21
CA GLN A 433 -1.56 11.04 -22.99
C GLN A 433 -2.08 12.45 -22.68
N LEU A 434 -1.17 13.42 -22.58
CA LEU A 434 -1.54 14.82 -22.39
C LEU A 434 -2.28 15.33 -23.65
N ASP A 435 -3.51 15.81 -23.45
CA ASP A 435 -4.44 16.20 -24.51
C ASP A 435 -4.63 17.72 -24.56
N SER A 436 -4.83 18.34 -23.39
CA SER A 436 -5.11 19.77 -23.30
C SER A 436 -4.77 20.36 -21.92
N ILE A 437 -4.83 21.68 -21.84
CA ILE A 437 -4.61 22.47 -20.64
C ILE A 437 -5.80 23.41 -20.43
N ILE A 438 -6.32 23.44 -19.21
CA ILE A 438 -7.32 24.41 -18.78
C ILE A 438 -6.63 25.38 -17.81
N LEU A 439 -6.73 26.69 -18.04
CA LEU A 439 -6.30 27.69 -17.05
C LEU A 439 -7.46 27.99 -16.10
N GLY A 440 -7.22 27.99 -14.79
CA GLY A 440 -8.26 28.31 -13.80
C GLY A 440 -8.76 29.73 -13.99
N ALA A 441 -10.02 30.03 -13.68
CA ALA A 441 -10.55 31.36 -14.04
C ALA A 441 -10.17 32.50 -13.08
N LYS A 442 -9.37 32.23 -12.03
CA LYS A 442 -8.59 33.27 -11.31
C LYS A 442 -7.12 33.31 -11.77
N CYS A 443 -6.76 32.62 -12.86
CA CYS A 443 -5.40 32.67 -13.40
C CYS A 443 -5.02 34.13 -13.69
N PRO A 444 -3.87 34.62 -13.18
CA PRO A 444 -3.43 36.00 -13.44
C PRO A 444 -3.34 36.26 -14.94
N GLU A 445 -3.80 37.43 -15.40
CA GLU A 445 -3.70 37.84 -16.81
C GLU A 445 -4.12 36.72 -17.80
N ILE A 446 -5.24 36.04 -17.52
CA ILE A 446 -5.61 34.77 -18.18
C ILE A 446 -5.54 34.83 -19.71
N ALA A 447 -5.93 35.94 -20.33
CA ALA A 447 -5.90 36.12 -21.78
C ALA A 447 -4.47 36.16 -22.35
N ILE A 448 -3.53 36.78 -21.62
CA ILE A 448 -2.11 36.82 -21.98
C ILE A 448 -1.51 35.43 -21.76
N ASN A 449 -1.73 34.85 -20.58
CA ASN A 449 -1.19 33.54 -20.24
C ASN A 449 -1.66 32.46 -21.20
N LEU A 450 -2.92 32.47 -21.64
CA LEU A 450 -3.42 31.55 -22.67
C LEU A 450 -2.61 31.58 -23.96
N LYS A 451 -2.33 32.79 -24.47
CA LYS A 451 -1.53 32.98 -25.69
C LYS A 451 -0.09 32.52 -25.48
N GLN A 452 0.50 32.84 -24.33
CA GLN A 452 1.87 32.47 -23.99
C GLN A 452 2.03 30.96 -23.84
N PHE A 453 1.13 30.28 -23.11
CA PHE A 453 1.16 28.82 -22.96
C PHE A 453 0.98 28.11 -24.30
N LYS A 454 0.04 28.56 -25.14
CA LYS A 454 -0.16 27.99 -26.49
C LYS A 454 1.08 28.15 -27.37
N HIS A 455 1.67 29.35 -27.38
CA HIS A 455 2.90 29.60 -28.13
C HIS A 455 4.07 28.75 -27.61
N PHE A 456 4.23 28.70 -26.28
CA PHE A 456 5.29 27.93 -25.63
C PHE A 456 5.18 26.42 -25.89
N ALA A 457 3.97 25.86 -25.77
CA ALA A 457 3.70 24.46 -26.11
C ALA A 457 4.07 24.16 -27.57
N THR A 458 3.69 25.03 -28.51
CA THR A 458 4.06 24.91 -29.92
C THR A 458 5.59 24.88 -30.10
N LYS A 459 6.32 25.79 -29.43
CA LYS A 459 7.79 25.83 -29.46
C LYS A 459 8.46 24.60 -28.85
N ARG A 460 7.77 23.88 -27.96
CA ARG A 460 8.22 22.63 -27.33
C ARG A 460 7.82 21.37 -28.10
N GLY A 461 7.26 21.50 -29.31
CA GLY A 461 6.81 20.35 -30.11
C GLY A 461 5.46 19.78 -29.67
N LEU A 462 4.73 20.51 -28.82
CA LEU A 462 3.42 20.15 -28.28
C LEU A 462 2.30 20.94 -28.96
N SER A 463 2.38 21.10 -30.29
CA SER A 463 1.40 21.88 -31.08
C SER A 463 -0.02 21.28 -31.08
N HIS A 464 -0.14 20.00 -30.72
CA HIS A 464 -1.42 19.31 -30.58
C HIS A 464 -2.19 19.71 -29.32
N LEU A 465 -1.53 20.33 -28.32
CA LEU A 465 -2.18 20.69 -27.06
C LEU A 465 -3.14 21.86 -27.26
N GLU A 466 -4.41 21.63 -26.92
CA GLU A 466 -5.37 22.72 -26.76
C GLU A 466 -5.11 23.45 -25.44
N CYS A 467 -5.10 24.79 -25.46
CA CYS A 467 -5.09 25.62 -24.26
C CYS A 467 -6.40 26.42 -24.23
N ARG A 468 -7.16 26.32 -23.14
CA ARG A 468 -8.45 27.01 -22.98
C ARG A 468 -8.63 27.54 -21.55
N PRO A 469 -9.50 28.55 -21.32
CA PRO A 469 -9.82 28.97 -19.97
C PRO A 469 -10.87 28.02 -19.35
N SER A 470 -10.93 28.01 -18.02
CA SER A 470 -12.05 27.45 -17.28
C SER A 470 -13.36 28.15 -17.66
N LYS A 471 -14.45 27.38 -17.68
CA LYS A 471 -15.83 27.83 -17.93
C LYS A 471 -16.50 28.36 -16.66
N ILE A 472 -15.90 28.18 -15.49
CA ILE A 472 -16.44 28.67 -14.22
C ILE A 472 -16.40 30.19 -14.18
N LYS A 473 -17.60 30.80 -14.08
CA LYS A 473 -17.78 32.25 -14.03
C LYS A 473 -18.07 32.78 -12.63
N ASN A 474 -18.71 31.98 -11.76
CA ASN A 474 -19.13 32.40 -10.42
C ASN A 474 -18.31 31.67 -9.34
N TYR A 475 -17.73 32.47 -8.44
CA TYR A 475 -16.83 32.03 -7.36
C TYR A 475 -17.40 32.31 -5.97
N ARG A 476 -18.68 32.67 -5.90
CA ARG A 476 -19.39 32.95 -4.65
C ARG A 476 -20.09 31.70 -4.15
#